data_AF-A0A2P8H3N6-F1
#
_entry.id   AF-A0A2P8H3N6-F1
#
_cell.length_a   1.000
_cell.length_b   1.000
_cell.length_c   1.000
_cell.angle_alpha   90.00
_cell.angle_beta   90.00
_cell.angle_gamma   90.00
#
_symmetry.space_group_name_H-M   'P 1'
#
loop_
_entity.id
_entity.type
_entity.pdbx_description
1 polymer ?
#
loop_
_entity_poly.entity_id
_entity_poly.type
_entity_poly.pdbx_seq_one_letter_code
_entity_poly.pdbx_strand_id
1 'polypeptide(L)'
;MKIDEIRTADNEKLQFESGELNNEGDQWTAELRGVDNHGIVFESLSDNIHRNFQFETEDGTYTGQAVVSSVDNNEDKNFNLVTLEGKTKLNKA
;
A
#
# COMPACT_ATOMS: atom_id res chain seq x y z
N MET A 1 -4.50 -10.94 3.45
CA MET A 1 -4.80 -10.40 4.80
C MET A 1 -5.51 -9.08 4.64
N LYS A 2 -6.55 -8.81 5.41
CA LYS A 2 -7.21 -7.49 5.39
C LYS A 2 -6.28 -6.43 5.98
N ILE A 3 -6.16 -5.28 5.32
CA ILE A 3 -5.43 -4.12 5.82
C ILE A 3 -6.44 -3.15 6.43
N ASP A 4 -6.26 -2.84 7.72
CA ASP A 4 -7.10 -1.88 8.43
C ASP A 4 -6.47 -0.48 8.43
N GLU A 5 -5.15 -0.38 8.40
CA GLU A 5 -4.44 0.90 8.36
C GLU A 5 -3.08 0.77 7.66
N ILE A 6 -2.66 1.84 6.97
CA ILE A 6 -1.30 1.96 6.42
C ILE A 6 -0.69 3.27 6.86
N ARG A 7 0.57 3.18 7.31
CA ARG A 7 1.41 4.32 7.64
C ARG A 7 2.73 4.28 6.87
N THR A 8 3.24 5.44 6.51
CA THR A 8 4.61 5.63 6.04
C THR A 8 5.56 5.81 7.23
N ALA A 9 6.88 5.76 6.97
CA ALA A 9 7.91 5.91 8.01
C ALA A 9 7.91 7.28 8.72
N ASP A 10 7.40 8.32 8.07
CA ASP A 10 7.16 9.65 8.66
C ASP A 10 5.81 9.75 9.41
N ASN A 11 5.14 8.60 9.62
CA ASN A 11 3.88 8.46 10.33
C ASN A 11 2.67 9.11 9.63
N GLU A 12 2.77 9.38 8.32
CA GLU A 12 1.62 9.79 7.51
C GLU A 12 0.71 8.58 7.26
N LYS A 13 -0.60 8.79 7.45
CA LYS A 13 -1.61 7.74 7.27
C LYS A 13 -2.19 7.83 5.86
N LEU A 14 -2.22 6.70 5.15
CA LEU A 14 -2.94 6.61 3.88
C LEU A 14 -4.43 6.40 4.17
N GLN A 15 -5.28 7.21 3.54
CA GLN A 15 -6.73 7.07 3.59
C GLN A 15 -7.19 6.23 2.40
N PHE A 16 -7.93 5.17 2.67
CA PHE A 16 -8.48 4.24 1.69
C PHE A 16 -9.76 3.60 2.23
N GLU A 17 -10.61 3.07 1.34
CA GLU A 17 -11.87 2.41 1.73
C GLU A 17 -11.66 0.94 2.13
N SER A 18 -10.82 0.22 1.38
CA SER A 18 -10.48 -1.18 1.68
C SER A 18 -9.09 -1.52 1.16
N GLY A 19 -8.36 -2.35 1.91
CA GLY A 19 -7.02 -2.78 1.54
C GLY A 19 -6.81 -4.27 1.76
N GLU A 20 -6.06 -4.90 0.87
CA GLU A 20 -5.68 -6.31 0.94
C GLU A 20 -4.16 -6.46 0.77
N LEU A 21 -3.54 -7.25 1.65
CA LEU A 21 -2.13 -7.60 1.62
C LEU A 21 -1.97 -9.06 1.21
N ASN A 22 -1.32 -9.30 0.08
CA ASN A 22 -0.97 -10.62 -0.44
C ASN A 22 0.52 -10.86 -0.22
N ASN A 23 0.87 -11.94 0.47
CA ASN A 23 2.26 -12.29 0.76
C ASN A 23 2.53 -13.71 0.26
N GLU A 24 3.37 -13.82 -0.78
CA GLU A 24 3.81 -15.06 -1.42
C GLU A 24 5.28 -15.37 -1.06
N GLY A 25 5.63 -15.21 0.22
CA GLY A 25 6.95 -15.53 0.75
C GLY A 25 7.95 -14.39 0.56
N ASP A 26 8.70 -14.43 -0.54
CA ASP A 26 9.72 -13.41 -0.84
C ASP A 26 9.16 -12.21 -1.60
N GLN A 27 7.93 -12.32 -2.10
CA GLN A 27 7.22 -11.26 -2.81
C GLN A 27 5.89 -10.99 -2.12
N TRP A 28 5.50 -9.71 -2.07
CA TRP A 28 4.22 -9.31 -1.54
C TRP A 28 3.69 -8.10 -2.30
N THR A 29 2.36 -7.98 -2.33
CA THR A 29 1.64 -6.87 -2.94
C THR A 29 0.55 -6.38 -2.01
N ALA A 30 0.29 -5.07 -2.03
CA ALA A 30 -0.86 -4.50 -1.34
C ALA A 30 -1.76 -3.76 -2.33
N GLU A 31 -3.05 -4.08 -2.31
CA GLU A 31 -4.06 -3.44 -3.15
C GLU A 31 -4.94 -2.54 -2.29
N LEU A 32 -5.02 -1.25 -2.63
CA LEU A 32 -5.79 -0.25 -1.90
C LEU A 32 -6.87 0.34 -2.81
N ARG A 33 -8.11 0.30 -2.37
CA ARG A 33 -9.26 0.81 -3.11
C ARG A 33 -9.79 2.10 -2.48
N GLY A 34 -10.16 3.06 -3.31
CA GLY A 34 -10.73 4.34 -2.87
C GLY A 34 -9.71 5.18 -2.09
N VAL A 35 -8.48 5.28 -2.61
CA VAL A 35 -7.41 6.04 -1.98
C VAL A 35 -7.64 7.54 -2.18
N ASP A 36 -7.91 8.25 -1.09
CA ASP A 36 -8.22 9.69 -1.07
C ASP A 36 -6.95 10.55 -0.90
N ASN A 37 -5.81 9.94 -0.51
CA ASN A 37 -4.56 10.68 -0.34
C ASN A 37 -3.72 10.68 -1.63
N HIS A 38 -4.02 11.63 -2.50
CA HIS A 38 -3.37 11.78 -3.80
C HIS A 38 -1.86 12.08 -3.69
N GLY A 39 -1.42 12.87 -2.70
CA GLY A 39 -0.02 13.36 -2.61
C GLY A 39 1.04 12.25 -2.58
N ILE A 40 0.98 11.37 -1.57
CA ILE A 40 1.97 10.29 -1.40
C ILE A 40 1.98 9.35 -2.61
N VAL A 41 0.81 9.02 -3.15
CA VAL A 41 0.68 8.04 -4.24
C VAL A 41 1.29 8.59 -5.52
N PHE A 42 0.99 9.85 -5.87
CA PHE A 42 1.52 10.48 -7.09
C PHE A 42 3.03 10.75 -7.01
N GLU A 43 3.55 11.19 -5.86
CA GLU A 43 5.00 11.35 -5.66
C GLU A 43 5.76 10.02 -5.77
N SER A 44 5.17 8.95 -5.24
CA SER A 44 5.83 7.64 -5.23
C SER A 44 5.87 6.99 -6.62
N LEU A 45 4.90 7.29 -7.48
CA LEU A 45 4.87 6.87 -8.88
C LEU A 45 5.93 7.56 -9.74
N SER A 46 6.09 8.89 -9.62
CA SER A 46 6.97 9.65 -10.52
C SER A 46 8.44 9.32 -10.32
N ASP A 47 8.83 9.05 -9.08
CA ASP A 47 10.23 8.99 -8.67
C ASP A 47 10.69 7.57 -8.35
N ASN A 48 9.81 6.56 -8.52
CA ASN A 48 10.04 5.17 -8.15
C ASN A 48 10.62 5.06 -6.71
N ILE A 49 10.09 5.88 -5.79
CA ILE A 49 10.63 6.01 -4.45
C ILE A 49 10.26 4.77 -3.66
N HIS A 50 11.28 4.06 -3.19
CA HIS A 50 11.12 2.94 -2.27
C HIS A 50 10.80 3.48 -0.87
N ARG A 51 9.52 3.47 -0.48
CA ARG A 51 9.10 3.91 0.87
C ARG A 51 8.91 2.72 1.79
N ASN A 52 9.20 2.92 3.07
CA ASN A 52 8.86 1.98 4.12
C ASN A 52 7.40 2.21 4.52
N PHE A 53 6.62 1.13 4.47
CA PHE A 53 5.22 1.09 4.88
C PHE A 53 5.06 0.17 6.07
N GLN A 54 4.17 0.58 6.97
CA GLN A 54 3.64 -0.21 8.06
C GLN A 54 2.17 -0.51 7.76
N PHE A 55 1.82 -1.78 7.78
CA PHE A 55 0.49 -2.30 7.53
C PHE A 55 -0.06 -2.85 8.85
N GLU A 56 -1.16 -2.27 9.33
CA GLU A 56 -1.95 -2.89 10.39
C GLU A 56 -2.95 -3.83 9.75
N THR A 57 -2.88 -5.10 10.14
CA THR A 57 -3.75 -6.16 9.63
C THR A 57 -4.38 -6.93 10.78
N GLU A 58 -5.38 -7.74 10.47
CA GLU A 58 -6.01 -8.65 11.45
C GLU A 58 -5.01 -9.61 12.12
N ASP A 59 -3.93 -9.97 11.42
CA ASP A 59 -2.90 -10.88 11.91
C ASP A 59 -1.74 -10.18 12.63
N GLY A 60 -1.80 -8.84 12.76
CA GLY A 60 -0.82 -8.00 13.42
C GLY A 60 -0.18 -6.97 12.49
N THR A 61 0.89 -6.35 12.97
CA THR A 61 1.59 -5.28 12.27
C THR A 61 2.68 -5.86 11.37
N TYR A 62 2.70 -5.43 10.11
CA TYR A 62 3.71 -5.81 9.13
C TYR A 62 4.45 -4.59 8.61
N THR A 63 5.73 -4.75 8.30
CA THR A 63 6.57 -3.69 7.74
C THR A 63 7.31 -4.17 6.52
N GLY A 64 7.40 -3.32 5.51
CA GLY A 64 8.09 -3.63 4.27
C GLY A 64 8.36 -2.39 3.45
N GLN A 65 9.37 -2.47 2.59
CA GLN A 65 9.65 -1.42 1.62
C GLN A 65 8.91 -1.73 0.33
N ALA A 66 8.20 -0.76 -0.23
CA ALA A 66 7.48 -0.91 -1.48
C ALA A 66 7.53 0.35 -2.34
N VAL A 67 7.12 0.17 -3.59
CA VAL A 67 6.84 1.24 -4.55
C VAL A 67 5.39 1.15 -4.97
N VAL A 68 4.81 2.27 -5.40
CA VAL A 68 3.53 2.23 -6.12
C VAL A 68 3.80 1.69 -7.51
N SER A 69 3.22 0.54 -7.85
CA SER A 69 3.41 -0.11 -9.15
C SER A 69 2.33 0.27 -10.17
N SER A 70 1.09 0.47 -9.72
CA SER A 70 -0.01 0.94 -10.58
C SER A 70 -0.99 1.82 -9.83
N VAL A 71 -1.65 2.72 -10.58
CA VAL A 71 -2.84 3.46 -10.15
C VAL A 71 -3.86 3.36 -11.27
N ASP A 72 -4.90 2.58 -11.03
CA ASP A 72 -5.97 2.31 -11.99
C ASP A 72 -7.23 3.02 -11.55
N ASN A 73 -7.67 4.02 -12.33
CA ASN A 73 -8.95 4.68 -12.09
C ASN A 73 -10.06 3.82 -12.67
N ASN A 74 -10.85 3.18 -11.81
CA ASN A 74 -11.99 2.39 -12.25
C ASN A 74 -13.22 3.29 -12.37
N GLU A 75 -13.42 3.85 -13.57
CA GLU A 75 -14.55 4.74 -13.88
C GLU A 75 -15.91 4.06 -13.61
N ASP A 76 -16.02 2.75 -13.85
CA ASP A 76 -17.26 2.00 -13.63
C ASP A 76 -17.60 1.80 -12.15
N LYS A 77 -16.59 1.86 -11.27
CA LYS A 77 -16.76 1.64 -9.82
C LYS A 77 -16.54 2.88 -8.97
N ASN A 78 -16.30 4.04 -9.59
CA ASN A 78 -16.06 5.32 -8.92
C ASN A 78 -14.95 5.29 -7.85
N PHE A 79 -13.97 4.39 -7.99
CA PHE A 79 -12.82 4.34 -7.09
C PHE A 79 -11.52 4.13 -7.88
N ASN A 80 -10.42 4.61 -7.32
CA ASN A 80 -9.06 4.27 -7.76
C ASN A 80 -8.56 3.02 -7.05
N LEU A 81 -7.84 2.18 -7.78
CA LEU A 81 -7.07 1.05 -7.25
C LEU A 81 -5.60 1.42 -7.29
N VAL A 82 -4.95 1.41 -6.13
CA VAL A 82 -3.51 1.63 -5.98
C VAL A 82 -2.86 0.32 -5.61
N THR A 83 -1.87 -0.10 -6.40
CA THR A 83 -1.09 -1.32 -6.13
C THR A 83 0.29 -0.93 -5.60
N LEU A 84 0.66 -1.51 -4.46
CA LEU A 84 2.01 -1.45 -3.91
C LEU A 84 2.72 -2.78 -4.18
N GLU A 85 3.95 -2.71 -4.67
CA GLU A 85 4.81 -3.88 -4.89
C GLU A 85 5.99 -3.86 -3.92
N GLY A 86 6.11 -4.93 -3.13
CA GLY A 86 7.19 -5.13 -2.17
C GLY A 86 8.56 -5.24 -2.84
N LYS A 87 9.52 -4.47 -2.35
CA LYS A 87 10.94 -4.53 -2.73
C LYS A 87 11.82 -5.20 -1.69
N THR A 88 11.32 -5.35 -0.46
CA THR A 88 11.96 -6.13 0.61
C THR A 88 10.97 -7.15 1.16
N LYS A 89 11.47 -8.17 1.86
CA LYS A 89 10.60 -9.12 2.54
C LYS A 89 9.70 -8.41 3.54
N LEU A 90 8.46 -8.86 3.63
CA LEU A 90 7.52 -8.38 4.62
C LEU A 90 7.91 -8.95 5.99
N ASN A 91 8.17 -8.08 6.95
CA ASN A 91 8.54 -8.47 8.31
C ASN A 91 7.37 -8.21 9.25
N LYS A 92 7.01 -9.20 10.06
CA LYS A 92 6.08 -9.00 11.17
C LYS A 92 6.81 -8.25 12.29
N ALA A 93 6.23 -7.16 12.76
CA ALA A 93 6.74 -6.38 13.89
C ALA A 93 6.42 -7.05 15.23
#